data_AF-A0A8H7VJ32-F1
#
_entry.id   AF-A0A8H7VJ32-F1
#
_cell.length_a   1.000
_cell.length_b   1.000
_cell.length_c   1.000
_cell.angle_alpha   90.00
_cell.angle_beta   90.00
_cell.angle_gamma   90.00
#
_symmetry.space_group_name_H-M   'P 1'
#
loop_
_entity.id
_entity.type
_entity.pdbx_description
1 polymer ?
#
loop_
_entity_poly.entity_id
_entity_poly.type
_entity_poly.pdbx_seq_one_letter_code
_entity_poly.pdbx_strand_id
1 'polypeptide(L)'
;MDSNITFYSEDGRGNIFDDKGNEATAYDESPSFHLKKITDLKKLVKNNTYSELHKIEVPDVRMKEASVRKERDTEYNVYTEKDRLLYLYFVFKKGMKNKQAAEAANVNPHTAQKWKQKYQQNPEEYVPYKLINLVPSHPVSQLDDRHKDRLVKFFDENKRATIEDAVKD
;
A
#
# COMPACT_ATOMS: atom_id res chain seq x y z
N MET A 1 18.65 -16.13 7.01
CA MET A 1 19.03 -17.51 6.70
C MET A 1 18.10 -17.93 5.59
N ASP A 2 18.55 -17.76 4.35
CA ASP A 2 17.74 -18.06 3.17
C ASP A 2 17.67 -19.58 3.05
N SER A 3 16.49 -20.14 3.31
CA SER A 3 16.23 -21.55 3.01
C SER A 3 16.30 -21.69 1.50
N ASN A 4 17.41 -22.20 0.97
CA ASN A 4 17.54 -22.58 -0.43
C ASN A 4 16.57 -23.75 -0.70
N ILE A 5 15.32 -23.41 -1.00
CA ILE A 5 14.31 -24.37 -1.42
C ILE A 5 14.69 -24.79 -2.82
N THR A 6 15.09 -26.06 -2.96
CA THR A 6 15.41 -26.69 -4.23
C THR A 6 14.21 -27.53 -4.62
N PHE A 7 13.65 -27.30 -5.80
CA PHE A 7 12.54 -28.12 -6.28
C PHE A 7 13.08 -29.27 -7.13
N TYR A 8 12.38 -30.41 -7.04
CA TYR A 8 12.70 -31.62 -7.76
C TYR A 8 11.47 -32.07 -8.54
N SER A 9 11.70 -32.62 -9.73
CA SER A 9 10.64 -33.12 -10.62
C SER A 9 10.90 -34.57 -11.01
N GLU A 10 9.84 -35.38 -11.08
CA GLU A 10 9.91 -36.80 -11.44
C GLU A 10 9.43 -37.01 -12.89
N ASP A 11 10.15 -37.81 -13.66
CA ASP A 11 9.87 -38.09 -15.08
C ASP A 11 8.80 -39.17 -15.33
N GLY A 12 8.20 -39.69 -14.26
CA GLY A 12 7.21 -40.78 -14.30
C GLY A 12 7.81 -42.17 -14.57
N ARG A 13 9.13 -42.28 -14.69
CA ARG A 13 9.88 -43.55 -14.76
C ARG A 13 10.68 -43.81 -13.47
N GLY A 14 10.53 -42.94 -12.48
CA GLY A 14 11.21 -43.00 -11.19
C GLY A 14 12.53 -42.21 -11.14
N ASN A 15 12.89 -41.47 -12.19
CA ASN A 15 14.07 -40.61 -12.17
C ASN A 15 13.68 -39.20 -11.70
N ILE A 16 14.49 -38.65 -10.79
CA ILE A 16 14.26 -37.35 -10.18
C ILE A 16 15.28 -36.37 -10.72
N PHE A 17 14.84 -35.18 -11.12
CA PHE A 17 15.68 -34.12 -11.68
C PHE A 17 15.59 -32.84 -10.84
N ASP A 18 16.73 -32.16 -10.68
CA ASP A 18 16.79 -30.82 -10.08
C ASP A 18 16.20 -29.74 -11.02
N ASP A 19 16.00 -28.53 -10.50
CA ASP A 19 15.54 -27.36 -11.26
C ASP A 19 16.45 -26.97 -12.44
N LYS A 20 17.65 -27.54 -12.53
CA LYS A 20 18.63 -27.32 -13.60
C LYS A 20 18.66 -28.48 -14.61
N GLY A 21 17.81 -29.48 -14.44
CA GLY A 21 17.71 -30.65 -15.31
C GLY A 21 18.78 -31.72 -15.09
N ASN A 22 19.53 -31.66 -13.99
CA ASN A 22 20.46 -32.71 -13.61
C ASN A 22 19.74 -33.81 -12.83
N GLU A 23 20.10 -35.06 -13.08
CA GLU A 23 19.56 -36.21 -12.34
C GLU A 23 20.01 -36.15 -10.88
N ALA A 24 19.04 -36.01 -9.98
CA ALA A 24 19.25 -35.95 -8.55
C ALA A 24 19.23 -37.36 -7.97
N THR A 25 20.42 -37.91 -7.69
CA THR A 25 20.57 -39.25 -7.09
C THR A 25 20.18 -39.28 -5.60
N ALA A 26 20.03 -38.12 -4.96
CA ALA A 26 19.58 -37.96 -3.59
C ALA A 26 18.78 -36.66 -3.47
N TYR A 27 17.59 -36.71 -2.86
CA TYR A 27 16.78 -35.54 -2.53
C TYR A 27 16.69 -35.42 -1.00
N ASP A 28 16.81 -34.19 -0.49
CA ASP A 28 16.56 -33.91 0.92
C ASP A 28 15.06 -33.94 1.17
N GLU A 29 14.55 -35.08 1.63
CA GLU A 29 13.17 -35.17 2.10
C GLU A 29 13.05 -34.35 3.39
N SER A 30 12.38 -33.20 3.29
CA SER A 30 12.05 -32.40 4.46
C SER A 30 11.30 -33.29 5.46
N PRO A 31 11.65 -33.27 6.76
CA PRO A 31 11.08 -34.18 7.73
C PRO A 31 9.57 -34.03 7.76
N SER A 32 8.91 -35.09 7.30
CA SER A 32 7.48 -35.21 7.24
C SER A 32 6.84 -34.92 8.61
N PHE A 33 5.90 -33.97 8.66
CA PHE A 33 5.17 -33.58 9.88
C PHE A 33 4.09 -34.59 10.29
N HIS A 34 4.11 -35.80 9.73
CA HIS A 34 3.15 -36.83 10.08
C HIS A 34 3.32 -37.23 11.56
N LEU A 35 2.22 -37.19 12.29
CA LEU A 35 2.17 -37.55 13.71
C LEU A 35 2.63 -39.01 13.88
N LYS A 36 3.85 -39.21 14.42
CA LYS A 36 4.43 -40.55 14.61
C LYS A 36 3.66 -41.37 15.66
N LYS A 37 3.07 -40.71 16.65
CA LYS A 37 2.30 -41.33 17.74
C LYS A 37 1.20 -40.38 18.20
N ILE A 38 0.01 -40.92 18.43
CA ILE A 38 -1.08 -40.24 19.12
C ILE A 38 -1.11 -40.77 20.55
N THR A 39 -1.11 -39.88 21.54
CA THR A 39 -1.14 -40.24 22.96
C THR A 39 -2.22 -39.48 23.70
N ASP A 40 -2.98 -40.19 24.52
CA ASP A 40 -4.01 -39.57 25.37
C ASP A 40 -3.37 -38.63 26.40
N LEU A 41 -4.05 -37.51 26.63
CA LEU A 41 -3.65 -36.51 27.63
C LEU A 41 -3.43 -37.12 29.02
N LYS A 42 -4.25 -38.12 29.41
CA LYS A 42 -4.11 -38.83 30.70
C LYS A 42 -2.77 -39.55 30.84
N LYS A 43 -2.24 -40.13 29.74
CA LYS A 43 -0.93 -40.81 29.74
C LYS A 43 0.22 -39.82 29.81
N LEU A 44 0.09 -38.67 29.14
CA LEU A 44 1.04 -37.56 29.16
C LEU A 44 1.23 -36.99 30.58
N VAL A 45 0.11 -36.76 31.29
CA VAL A 45 0.12 -36.24 32.66
C VAL A 45 0.69 -37.27 33.64
N LYS A 46 0.29 -38.55 33.50
CA LYS A 46 0.78 -39.63 34.38
C LYS A 46 2.28 -39.86 34.28
N ASN A 47 2.86 -39.71 33.09
CA ASN A 47 4.29 -39.95 32.85
C ASN A 47 5.17 -38.70 33.04
N ASN A 48 4.59 -37.55 33.41
CA ASN A 48 5.27 -36.26 33.56
C ASN A 48 6.13 -35.80 32.36
N THR A 49 5.90 -36.39 31.18
CA THR A 49 6.54 -36.06 29.89
C THR A 49 6.17 -34.66 29.38
N TYR A 50 5.19 -34.00 30.01
CA TYR A 50 4.77 -32.64 29.69
C TYR A 50 5.91 -31.62 29.87
N SER A 51 6.75 -31.81 30.88
CA SER A 51 7.89 -30.92 31.17
C SER A 51 9.04 -31.06 30.16
N GLU A 52 9.15 -32.20 29.47
CA GLU A 52 10.14 -32.43 28.43
C GLU A 52 9.74 -31.78 27.10
N LEU A 53 8.44 -31.74 26.79
CA LEU A 53 7.90 -31.07 25.59
C LEU A 53 8.05 -29.55 25.65
N HIS A 54 7.96 -28.95 26.84
CA HIS A 54 8.14 -27.51 27.05
C HIS A 54 9.60 -27.03 26.90
N LYS A 55 10.58 -27.94 26.75
CA LYS A 55 11.97 -27.56 26.47
C LYS A 55 12.24 -27.25 25.00
N ILE A 56 11.25 -27.46 24.12
CA ILE A 56 11.33 -27.04 22.73
C ILE A 56 11.07 -25.54 22.72
N GLU A 57 12.13 -24.75 22.82
CA GLU A 57 12.07 -23.29 22.61
C GLU A 57 11.61 -23.04 21.18
N VAL A 58 10.31 -22.81 21.01
CA VAL A 58 9.78 -22.16 19.82
C VAL A 58 10.15 -20.68 19.97
N PRO A 59 10.97 -20.10 19.07
CA PRO A 59 11.26 -18.69 19.14
C PRO A 59 9.95 -17.93 19.02
N ASP A 60 9.60 -17.20 20.08
CA ASP A 60 8.35 -16.47 20.18
C ASP A 60 8.37 -15.36 19.12
N VAL A 61 7.66 -15.60 18.00
CA VAL A 61 7.57 -14.62 16.92
C VAL A 61 6.76 -13.46 17.50
N ARG A 62 7.44 -12.34 17.80
CA ARG A 62 6.81 -11.09 18.21
C ARG A 62 5.69 -10.76 17.21
N MET A 63 4.45 -10.97 17.63
CA MET A 63 3.27 -10.55 16.88
C MET A 63 3.36 -9.03 16.73
N LYS A 64 3.50 -8.56 15.49
CA LYS A 64 3.29 -7.14 15.20
C LYS A 64 1.81 -6.86 15.45
N GLU A 65 1.50 -5.87 16.28
CA GLU A 65 0.13 -5.38 16.43
C GLU A 65 -0.45 -5.11 15.04
N ALA A 66 -1.57 -5.76 14.74
CA ALA A 66 -2.31 -5.48 13.53
C ALA A 66 -2.80 -4.03 13.60
N SER A 67 -2.58 -3.27 12.54
CA SER A 67 -3.21 -1.95 12.40
C SER A 67 -4.70 -2.11 12.63
N VAL A 68 -5.30 -1.30 13.50
CA VAL A 68 -6.75 -1.30 13.76
C VAL A 68 -7.47 -1.18 12.43
N ARG A 69 -7.93 -2.31 11.90
CA ARG A 69 -8.78 -2.30 10.72
C ARG A 69 -10.13 -1.78 11.17
N LYS A 70 -10.78 -0.98 10.32
CA LYS A 70 -12.20 -0.71 10.47
C LYS A 70 -12.97 -2.01 10.14
N GLU A 71 -12.88 -3.01 11.01
CA GLU A 71 -13.63 -4.26 10.96
C GLU A 71 -14.81 -4.20 11.93
N ARG A 72 -15.89 -4.91 11.56
CA ARG A 72 -17.30 -4.59 11.87
C ARG A 72 -17.80 -5.27 13.15
N ASP A 73 -18.67 -4.55 13.87
CA ASP A 73 -19.84 -5.10 14.57
C ASP A 73 -21.05 -4.24 14.19
N THR A 74 -21.92 -4.77 13.31
CA THR A 74 -23.26 -4.27 12.89
C THR A 74 -23.45 -2.81 12.40
N GLU A 75 -22.47 -1.92 12.55
CA GLU A 75 -22.50 -0.55 12.04
C GLU A 75 -21.76 -0.41 10.71
N TYR A 76 -22.33 0.36 9.78
CA TYR A 76 -21.71 0.66 8.49
C TYR A 76 -20.36 1.37 8.71
N ASN A 77 -19.31 0.94 8.01
CA ASN A 77 -18.02 1.63 8.02
C ASN A 77 -18.20 3.08 7.54
N VAL A 78 -18.06 4.03 8.48
CA VAL A 78 -18.01 5.45 8.15
C VAL A 78 -16.57 5.81 7.78
N TYR A 79 -16.40 6.26 6.54
CA TYR A 79 -15.12 6.74 6.04
C TYR A 79 -15.11 8.26 6.06
N THR A 80 -14.01 8.82 6.55
CA THR A 80 -13.80 10.26 6.52
C THR A 80 -13.27 10.69 5.16
N GLU A 81 -13.41 11.97 4.85
CA GLU A 81 -12.81 12.55 3.64
C GLU A 81 -11.28 12.39 3.62
N LYS A 82 -10.64 12.41 4.79
CA LYS A 82 -9.20 12.14 4.95
C LYS A 82 -8.84 10.74 4.46
N ASP A 83 -9.61 9.72 4.80
CA ASP A 83 -9.38 8.33 4.37
C ASP A 83 -9.41 8.22 2.84
N ARG A 84 -10.37 8.92 2.22
CA ARG A 84 -10.53 8.99 0.77
C ARG A 84 -9.39 9.71 0.08
N LEU A 85 -8.96 10.85 0.60
CA LEU A 85 -7.82 11.60 0.05
C LEU A 85 -6.51 10.82 0.18
N LEU A 86 -6.31 10.16 1.33
CA LEU A 86 -5.14 9.32 1.56
C LEU A 86 -5.09 8.15 0.57
N TYR A 87 -6.23 7.49 0.32
CA TYR A 87 -6.33 6.46 -0.71
C TYR A 87 -5.98 7.00 -2.12
N LEU A 88 -6.55 8.14 -2.52
CA LEU A 88 -6.29 8.74 -3.84
C LEU A 88 -4.81 9.11 -4.01
N TYR A 89 -4.17 9.63 -2.96
CA TYR A 89 -2.74 9.89 -2.94
C TYR A 89 -1.92 8.61 -3.21
N PHE A 90 -2.27 7.49 -2.57
CA PHE A 90 -1.55 6.24 -2.78
C PHE A 90 -1.72 5.69 -4.21
N VAL A 91 -2.91 5.79 -4.79
CA VAL A 91 -3.16 5.30 -6.15
C VAL A 91 -2.52 6.19 -7.21
N PHE A 92 -2.78 7.49 -7.19
CA PHE A 92 -2.42 8.39 -8.29
C PHE A 92 -1.02 8.99 -8.14
N LYS A 93 -0.62 9.37 -6.92
CA LYS A 93 0.69 10.00 -6.69
C LYS A 93 1.79 8.98 -6.39
N LYS A 94 1.48 7.89 -5.67
CA LYS A 94 2.43 6.81 -5.38
C LYS A 94 2.35 5.62 -6.35
N GLY A 95 1.35 5.57 -7.24
CA GLY A 95 1.23 4.51 -8.24
C GLY A 95 0.94 3.12 -7.67
N MET A 96 0.39 3.03 -6.45
CA MET A 96 0.14 1.74 -5.80
C MET A 96 -1.01 0.97 -6.45
N LYS A 97 -0.96 -0.36 -6.39
CA LYS A 97 -2.09 -1.21 -6.80
C LYS A 97 -3.29 -0.99 -5.88
N ASN A 98 -4.51 -1.15 -6.40
CA ASN A 98 -5.75 -0.84 -5.68
C ASN A 98 -5.83 -1.49 -4.29
N LYS A 99 -5.59 -2.80 -4.21
CA LYS A 99 -5.64 -3.55 -2.95
C LYS A 99 -4.61 -3.02 -1.93
N GLN A 100 -3.38 -2.82 -2.38
CA GLN A 100 -2.29 -2.29 -1.56
C GLN A 100 -2.57 -0.87 -1.06
N ALA A 101 -3.11 -0.01 -1.92
CA ALA A 101 -3.49 1.36 -1.56
C ALA A 101 -4.66 1.38 -0.56
N ALA A 102 -5.64 0.50 -0.73
CA ALA A 102 -6.79 0.36 0.17
C ALA A 102 -6.35 -0.11 1.57
N GLU A 103 -5.47 -1.11 1.62
CA GLU A 103 -4.86 -1.56 2.88
C GLU A 103 -4.04 -0.46 3.55
N ALA A 104 -3.21 0.27 2.79
CA ALA A 104 -2.41 1.38 3.30
C ALA A 104 -3.26 2.56 3.81
N ALA A 105 -4.42 2.80 3.21
CA ALA A 105 -5.38 3.82 3.65
C ALA A 105 -6.37 3.32 4.70
N ASN A 106 -6.31 2.05 5.11
CA ASN A 106 -7.26 1.40 6.01
C ASN A 106 -8.73 1.51 5.52
N VAL A 107 -8.95 1.29 4.23
CA VAL A 107 -10.26 1.37 3.56
C VAL A 107 -10.61 0.00 2.97
N ASN A 108 -11.89 -0.36 2.99
CA ASN A 108 -12.33 -1.58 2.32
C ASN A 108 -12.00 -1.53 0.80
N PRO A 109 -11.36 -2.57 0.23
CA PRO A 109 -10.98 -2.61 -1.17
C PRO A 109 -12.12 -2.33 -2.17
N HIS A 110 -13.34 -2.77 -1.86
CA HIS A 110 -14.51 -2.54 -2.71
C HIS A 110 -14.95 -1.06 -2.68
N THR A 111 -14.90 -0.42 -1.52
CA THR A 111 -15.18 1.02 -1.39
C THR A 111 -14.12 1.84 -2.11
N ALA A 112 -12.84 1.50 -1.91
CA ALA A 112 -11.71 2.10 -2.61
C ALA A 112 -11.85 1.99 -4.14
N GLN A 113 -12.28 0.85 -4.66
CA GLN A 113 -12.53 0.67 -6.09
C GLN A 113 -13.62 1.63 -6.62
N LYS A 114 -14.74 1.78 -5.90
CA LYS A 114 -15.79 2.75 -6.25
C LYS A 114 -15.25 4.18 -6.25
N TRP A 115 -14.40 4.52 -5.29
CA TRP A 115 -13.77 5.83 -5.21
C TRP A 115 -12.85 6.12 -6.39
N LYS A 116 -12.03 5.13 -6.77
CA LYS A 116 -11.17 5.23 -7.96
C LYS A 116 -11.98 5.45 -9.23
N GLN A 117 -13.07 4.69 -9.41
CA GLN A 117 -13.95 4.85 -10.58
C GLN A 117 -14.58 6.23 -10.64
N LYS A 118 -15.13 6.72 -9.52
CA LYS A 118 -15.71 8.06 -9.45
C LYS A 118 -14.68 9.15 -9.72
N TYR A 119 -13.46 9.02 -9.17
CA TYR A 119 -12.37 9.95 -9.45
C TYR A 119 -11.95 9.93 -10.93
N GLN A 120 -11.94 8.77 -11.58
CA GLN A 120 -11.62 8.67 -13.01
C GLN A 120 -12.70 9.31 -13.90
N GLN A 121 -13.97 9.25 -13.48
CA GLN A 121 -15.08 9.88 -14.18
C GLN A 121 -15.05 11.40 -14.01
N ASN A 122 -15.00 11.88 -12.76
CA ASN A 122 -15.01 13.30 -12.42
C ASN A 122 -13.92 13.59 -11.38
N PRO A 123 -12.68 13.90 -11.81
CA PRO A 123 -11.59 14.22 -10.88
C PRO A 123 -11.89 15.47 -10.04
N GLU A 124 -12.60 16.45 -10.62
CA GLU A 124 -12.80 17.77 -10.03
C GLU A 124 -13.78 17.78 -8.85
N GLU A 125 -14.84 16.97 -8.94
CA GLU A 125 -15.80 16.78 -7.85
C GLU A 125 -15.19 15.94 -6.72
N TYR A 126 -14.18 15.12 -7.05
CA TYR A 126 -13.78 14.00 -6.23
C TYR A 126 -12.54 14.26 -5.35
N VAL A 127 -11.78 15.31 -5.63
CA VAL A 127 -10.74 15.86 -4.76
C VAL A 127 -11.10 17.32 -4.47
N PRO A 128 -11.22 17.74 -3.20
CA PRO A 128 -11.37 19.16 -2.90
C PRO A 128 -10.10 19.85 -3.36
N TYR A 129 -10.20 20.62 -4.43
CA TYR A 129 -9.17 21.58 -4.74
C TYR A 129 -9.02 22.54 -3.55
N LYS A 130 -7.82 23.08 -3.42
CA LYS A 130 -7.57 24.29 -2.67
C LYS A 130 -8.60 25.35 -3.09
N LEU A 131 -9.58 25.63 -2.22
CA LEU A 131 -10.66 26.61 -2.44
C LEU A 131 -10.15 28.03 -2.75
N ILE A 132 -8.85 28.31 -2.58
CA ILE A 132 -8.25 29.62 -2.88
C ILE A 132 -8.45 30.12 -4.31
N ASN A 133 -8.74 29.24 -5.29
CA ASN A 133 -9.00 29.66 -6.67
C ASN A 133 -10.50 29.75 -7.02
N LEU A 134 -11.41 29.30 -6.15
CA LEU A 134 -12.86 29.25 -6.39
C LEU A 134 -13.68 30.17 -5.48
N VAL A 135 -13.09 30.75 -4.45
CA VAL A 135 -13.80 31.67 -3.55
C VAL A 135 -13.82 33.07 -4.19
N PRO A 136 -14.99 33.64 -4.55
CA PRO A 136 -15.12 34.99 -5.11
C PRO A 136 -14.82 36.11 -4.09
N SER A 137 -14.29 35.76 -2.92
CA SER A 137 -13.95 36.69 -1.82
C SER A 137 -12.61 37.39 -2.04
N HIS A 138 -11.88 37.08 -3.10
CA HIS A 138 -10.67 37.81 -3.44
C HIS A 138 -11.06 38.99 -4.33
N PRO A 139 -10.56 40.21 -4.05
CA PRO A 139 -10.80 41.33 -4.93
C PRO A 139 -10.34 40.96 -6.34
N VAL A 140 -11.20 41.25 -7.32
CA VAL A 140 -10.87 41.06 -8.74
C VAL A 140 -9.53 41.74 -9.00
N SER A 141 -8.62 41.05 -9.69
CA SER A 141 -7.32 41.61 -10.01
C SER A 141 -7.52 42.97 -10.68
N GLN A 142 -6.89 44.01 -10.13
CA GLN A 142 -6.92 45.35 -10.73
C GLN A 142 -6.17 45.38 -12.07
N LEU A 143 -5.35 44.36 -12.35
CA LEU A 143 -4.62 44.19 -13.58
C LEU A 143 -5.34 43.19 -14.47
N ASP A 144 -6.08 43.72 -15.45
CA ASP A 144 -6.57 42.94 -16.60
C ASP A 144 -5.40 42.33 -17.40
N ASP A 145 -5.66 41.28 -18.18
CA ASP A 145 -4.64 40.53 -18.92
C ASP A 145 -3.87 41.43 -19.91
N ARG A 146 -4.56 42.42 -20.50
CA ARG A 146 -3.92 43.46 -21.34
C ARG A 146 -2.87 44.28 -20.61
N HIS A 147 -3.08 44.58 -19.32
CA HIS A 147 -2.11 45.30 -18.52
C HIS A 147 -0.90 44.43 -18.22
N LYS A 148 -1.10 43.13 -17.97
CA LYS A 148 -0.02 42.18 -17.75
C LYS A 148 0.85 42.04 -18.99
N ASP A 149 0.24 41.89 -20.17
CA ASP A 149 0.96 41.78 -21.43
C ASP A 149 1.77 43.05 -21.75
N ARG A 150 1.21 44.23 -21.47
CA ARG A 150 1.94 45.50 -21.61
C ARG A 150 3.13 45.58 -20.67
N LEU A 151 2.98 45.19 -19.40
CA LEU A 151 4.07 45.20 -18.42
C LEU A 151 5.18 44.23 -18.82
N VAL A 152 4.83 43.02 -19.26
CA VAL A 152 5.80 42.03 -19.75
C VAL A 152 6.61 42.60 -20.91
N LYS A 153 5.92 43.14 -21.92
CA LYS A 153 6.57 43.74 -23.09
C LYS A 153 7.46 44.93 -22.73
N PHE A 154 7.03 45.79 -21.82
CA PHE A 154 7.80 46.94 -21.36
C PHE A 154 9.13 46.52 -20.70
N PHE A 155 9.13 45.49 -19.85
CA PHE A 155 10.36 45.00 -19.21
C PHE A 155 11.25 44.18 -20.16
N ASP A 156 10.66 43.50 -21.13
CA ASP A 156 11.41 42.83 -22.20
C ASP A 156 12.17 43.86 -23.06
N GLU A 157 11.53 44.99 -23.39
CA GLU A 157 12.12 46.10 -24.15
C GLU A 157 13.10 46.92 -23.29
N ASN A 158 12.81 47.10 -22.00
CA ASN A 158 13.58 47.94 -21.08
C ASN A 158 14.11 47.14 -19.87
N LYS A 159 15.19 46.39 -20.07
CA LYS A 159 15.82 45.53 -19.04
C LYS A 159 16.31 46.24 -17.77
N ARG A 160 16.39 47.58 -17.78
CA ARG A 160 16.83 48.42 -16.64
C ARG A 160 15.71 49.26 -16.05
N ALA A 161 14.50 49.20 -16.61
CA ALA A 161 13.39 50.00 -16.12
C ALA A 161 12.97 49.54 -14.73
N THR A 162 12.44 50.47 -13.95
CA THR A 162 11.91 50.22 -12.60
C THR A 162 10.38 50.14 -12.67
N ILE A 163 9.76 49.54 -11.66
CA ILE A 163 8.29 49.41 -11.57
C ILE A 163 7.59 50.78 -11.68
N GLU A 164 8.19 51.84 -11.15
CA GLU A 164 7.63 53.19 -11.27
C GLU A 164 7.56 53.70 -12.70
N ASP A 165 8.51 53.32 -13.56
CA ASP A 165 8.56 53.75 -14.95
C ASP A 165 7.44 53.10 -15.75
N ALA A 166 7.11 51.84 -15.44
CA ALA A 166 6.05 51.09 -16.10
C ALA A 166 4.63 51.58 -15.75
N VAL A 167 4.47 52.32 -14.65
CA VAL A 167 3.17 52.79 -14.13
C VAL A 167 2.92 54.27 -14.50
N LYS A 168 3.97 55.05 -14.80
CA LYS A 168 3.89 56.49 -15.10
C LYS A 168 3.71 56.83 -16.59
N ASP A 169 3.74 55.83 -17.48
CA ASP A 169 3.49 55.95 -18.94
C ASP A 169 2.01 55.85 -19.33
#